data_AF-A0A9P7ML62-F1
#
_entry.id   AF-A0A9P7ML62-F1
#
_cell.length_a   1.000
_cell.length_b   1.000
_cell.length_c   1.000
_cell.angle_alpha   90.00
_cell.angle_beta   90.00
_cell.angle_gamma   90.00
#
_symmetry.space_group_name_H-M   'P 1'
#
loop_
_entity.id
_entity.type
_entity.pdbx_description
1 polymer ?
#
loop_
_entity_poly.entity_id
_entity_poly.type
_entity_poly.pdbx_seq_one_letter_code
_entity_poly.pdbx_strand_id
1 'polypeptide(L)'
;MRKWNTRSPRFWRPNLHVKTFYSPALGANIKTKLTLRVLKTIRREGGIENYILKSKLARIKDLGPSGWALRWILMQTQTIQKQFNEERLALGLEAKPIENKDDLIQFALDAATPGPLSTRSWATLQGLRATTADVFVLGDDGSEAVEAAKELSDEDEVILLQELEHDNVAKQNSSVSIKSP
;
A
#
# COMPACT_ATOMS: atom_id res chain seq x y z
N MET A 1 41.64 -0.54 40.77
CA MET A 1 41.54 -0.26 39.33
C MET A 1 40.29 0.61 39.09
N ARG A 2 40.44 1.88 38.67
CA ARG A 2 39.30 2.81 38.51
C ARG A 2 38.51 2.45 37.23
N LYS A 3 37.19 2.28 37.35
CA LYS A 3 36.30 2.00 36.22
C LYS A 3 35.77 3.32 35.66
N TRP A 4 36.15 3.67 34.43
CA TRP A 4 35.66 4.85 33.71
C TRP A 4 34.19 4.65 33.31
N ASN A 5 33.29 5.55 33.73
CA ASN A 5 31.85 5.51 33.42
C ASN A 5 31.54 6.22 32.09
N THR A 6 32.35 5.97 31.05
CA THR A 6 32.11 6.54 29.72
C THR A 6 31.02 5.72 29.01
N ARG A 7 29.92 6.37 28.62
CA ARG A 7 28.77 5.71 27.97
C ARG A 7 28.83 5.93 26.46
N SER A 8 28.84 4.85 25.70
CA SER A 8 28.60 4.86 24.25
C SER A 8 27.18 4.36 23.93
N PRO A 9 26.49 4.95 22.93
CA PRO A 9 25.21 4.43 22.47
C PRO A 9 25.42 3.05 21.84
N ARG A 10 24.45 2.16 22.05
CA ARG A 10 24.47 0.80 21.48
C ARG A 10 23.10 0.44 20.95
N PHE A 11 23.07 -0.40 19.92
CA PHE A 11 21.83 -0.88 19.31
C PHE A 11 21.58 -2.34 19.67
N TRP A 12 20.36 -2.65 20.10
CA TRP A 12 19.92 -4.00 20.37
C TRP A 12 18.97 -4.45 19.26
N ARG A 13 19.46 -5.31 18.38
CA ARG A 13 18.68 -5.80 17.25
C ARG A 13 17.85 -7.01 17.67
N PRO A 14 16.58 -7.11 17.25
CA PRO A 14 15.79 -8.31 17.50
C PRO A 14 16.32 -9.48 16.68
N ASN A 15 16.10 -10.70 17.16
CA ASN A 15 16.47 -11.92 16.45
C ASN A 15 15.48 -12.19 15.31
N LEU A 16 15.86 -11.81 14.09
CA LEU A 16 15.03 -11.84 12.89
C LEU A 16 15.37 -13.04 12.00
N HIS A 17 14.34 -13.78 11.55
CA HIS A 17 14.46 -14.97 10.72
C HIS A 17 13.57 -14.86 9.49
N VAL A 18 14.06 -15.27 8.33
CA VAL A 18 13.24 -15.39 7.11
C VAL A 18 12.64 -16.79 7.06
N LYS A 19 11.32 -16.89 6.97
CA LYS A 19 10.60 -18.16 6.87
C LYS A 19 9.52 -18.10 5.81
N THR A 20 9.20 -19.26 5.27
CA THR A 20 8.15 -19.45 4.27
C THR A 20 7.05 -20.29 4.89
N PHE A 21 5.80 -19.85 4.76
CA PHE A 21 4.62 -20.55 5.23
C PHE A 21 3.69 -20.81 4.07
N TYR A 22 3.20 -22.04 3.94
CA TYR A 22 2.14 -22.33 2.99
C TYR A 22 0.79 -21.89 3.57
N SER A 23 -0.02 -21.16 2.80
CA SER A 23 -1.39 -20.78 3.14
C SER A 23 -2.36 -21.58 2.27
N PRO A 24 -3.15 -22.50 2.85
CA PRO A 24 -4.18 -23.23 2.12
C PRO A 24 -5.27 -22.31 1.57
N ALA A 25 -5.62 -21.23 2.29
CA ALA A 25 -6.67 -20.29 1.85
C ALA A 25 -6.28 -19.52 0.59
N LEU A 26 -4.99 -19.15 0.47
CA LEU A 26 -4.47 -18.44 -0.70
C LEU A 26 -3.91 -19.37 -1.79
N GLY A 27 -3.65 -20.63 -1.46
CA GLY A 27 -2.95 -21.57 -2.36
C GLY A 27 -1.51 -21.16 -2.67
N ALA A 28 -0.89 -20.34 -1.81
CA ALA A 28 0.41 -19.71 -2.07
C ALA A 28 1.35 -19.77 -0.87
N ASN A 29 2.65 -19.62 -1.14
CA ASN A 29 3.71 -19.57 -0.14
C ASN A 29 4.00 -18.12 0.30
N ILE A 30 3.86 -17.85 1.59
CA ILE A 30 4.10 -16.55 2.21
C ILE A 30 5.52 -16.53 2.79
N LYS A 31 6.44 -15.82 2.12
CA LYS A 31 7.82 -15.61 2.61
C LYS A 31 7.91 -14.30 3.38
N THR A 32 8.21 -14.36 4.69
CA THR A 32 8.28 -13.17 5.55
C THR A 32 9.46 -13.21 6.51
N LYS A 33 9.93 -12.02 6.93
CA LYS A 33 10.93 -11.86 7.99
C LYS A 33 10.21 -11.68 9.33
N LEU A 34 10.44 -12.57 10.28
CA LEU A 34 9.74 -12.61 11.56
C LEU A 34 10.72 -12.70 12.72
N THR A 35 10.33 -12.17 13.87
CA THR A 35 11.09 -12.37 15.10
C THR A 35 10.84 -13.77 15.67
N LEU A 36 11.79 -14.30 16.44
CA LEU A 36 11.63 -15.63 17.06
C LEU A 36 10.40 -15.73 18.00
N ARG A 37 10.00 -14.61 18.61
CA ARG A 37 8.80 -14.54 19.47
C ARG A 37 7.51 -14.70 18.65
N VAL A 38 7.46 -14.08 17.47
CA VAL A 38 6.32 -14.23 16.54
C VAL A 38 6.27 -15.65 16.00
N LEU A 39 7.41 -16.23 15.60
CA LEU A 39 7.50 -17.63 15.17
C LEU A 39 6.97 -18.62 16.21
N LYS A 40 7.35 -18.46 17.48
CA LYS A 40 6.81 -19.28 18.58
C LYS A 40 5.29 -19.13 18.73
N THR A 41 4.77 -17.92 18.50
CA THR A 41 3.34 -17.65 18.63
C THR A 41 2.55 -18.26 17.47
N ILE A 42 3.05 -18.16 16.24
CA ILE A 42 2.49 -18.82 15.06
C ILE A 42 2.43 -20.34 15.28
N ARG A 43 3.52 -20.94 15.79
CA ARG A 43 3.55 -22.37 16.11
C ARG A 43 2.54 -22.77 17.19
N ARG A 44 2.37 -21.94 18.22
CA ARG A 44 1.39 -22.19 19.30
C ARG A 44 -0.05 -22.06 18.80
N GLU A 45 -0.31 -21.14 17.88
CA GLU A 45 -1.65 -20.89 17.33
C GLU A 45 -1.99 -21.85 16.17
N GLY A 46 -1.03 -22.68 15.74
CA GLY A 46 -1.26 -23.74 14.76
C GLY A 46 -1.21 -23.28 13.30
N GLY A 47 -0.76 -22.06 13.02
CA GLY A 47 -0.67 -21.55 11.65
C GLY A 47 -0.49 -20.05 11.58
N ILE A 48 -0.04 -19.57 10.40
CA ILE A 48 0.11 -18.13 10.14
C ILE A 48 -1.26 -17.45 10.01
N GLU A 49 -2.24 -18.13 9.44
CA GLU A 49 -3.60 -17.61 9.21
C GLU A 49 -4.29 -17.33 10.56
N ASN A 50 -4.26 -18.31 11.47
CA ASN A 50 -4.76 -18.16 12.84
C ASN A 50 -4.08 -17.01 13.59
N TYR A 51 -2.79 -16.79 13.32
CA TYR A 51 -2.05 -15.67 13.91
C TYR A 51 -2.54 -14.31 13.41
N ILE A 52 -2.86 -14.21 12.12
CA ILE A 52 -3.22 -12.96 11.46
C ILE A 52 -4.70 -12.61 11.69
N LEU A 53 -5.60 -13.61 11.68
CA LEU A 53 -7.04 -13.39 11.81
C LEU A 53 -7.49 -13.06 13.23
N LYS A 54 -6.68 -13.35 14.23
CA LYS A 54 -7.00 -13.15 15.64
C LYS A 54 -7.50 -11.72 15.93
N SER A 55 -8.68 -11.64 16.54
CA SER A 55 -9.43 -10.38 16.77
C SER A 55 -8.88 -9.49 17.89
N LYS A 56 -7.94 -9.98 18.72
CA LYS A 56 -7.44 -9.24 19.88
C LYS A 56 -6.70 -7.96 19.46
N LEU A 57 -7.05 -6.83 20.08
CA LEU A 57 -6.45 -5.51 19.78
C LEU A 57 -4.91 -5.51 19.84
N ALA A 58 -4.32 -6.19 20.82
CA ALA A 58 -2.86 -6.31 20.91
C ALA A 58 -2.25 -6.95 19.65
N ARG A 59 -2.93 -7.95 19.05
CA ARG A 59 -2.47 -8.59 17.82
C ARG A 59 -2.54 -7.65 16.62
N ILE A 60 -3.63 -6.90 16.51
CA ILE A 60 -3.82 -5.93 15.43
C ILE A 60 -2.69 -4.88 15.46
N LYS A 61 -2.28 -4.44 16.65
CA LYS A 61 -1.13 -3.53 16.83
C LYS A 61 0.20 -4.18 16.44
N ASP A 62 0.39 -5.46 16.74
CA ASP A 62 1.63 -6.20 16.45
C ASP A 62 1.83 -6.54 14.96
N LEU A 63 0.77 -6.55 14.15
CA LEU A 63 0.82 -6.98 12.74
C LEU A 63 1.62 -6.02 11.84
N GLY A 64 1.58 -4.72 12.13
CA GLY A 64 2.12 -3.69 11.26
C GLY A 64 1.43 -3.60 9.89
N PRO A 65 1.95 -2.76 8.96
CA PRO A 65 1.29 -2.51 7.67
C PRO A 65 1.22 -3.74 6.76
N SER A 66 2.32 -4.49 6.63
CA SER A 66 2.37 -5.68 5.78
C SER A 66 1.53 -6.84 6.33
N GLY A 67 1.53 -7.02 7.66
CA GLY A 67 0.66 -7.99 8.32
C GLY A 67 -0.82 -7.65 8.17
N TRP A 68 -1.16 -6.36 8.22
CA TRP A 68 -2.52 -5.88 7.97
C TRP A 68 -2.96 -6.09 6.52
N ALA A 69 -2.09 -5.77 5.55
CA ALA A 69 -2.37 -6.04 4.14
C ALA A 69 -2.65 -7.53 3.90
N LEU A 70 -1.81 -8.40 4.45
CA LEU A 70 -2.01 -9.85 4.35
C LEU A 70 -3.31 -10.31 5.03
N ARG A 71 -3.67 -9.72 6.19
CA ARG A 71 -4.95 -9.97 6.86
C ARG A 71 -6.12 -9.65 5.96
N TRP A 72 -6.10 -8.50 5.31
CA TRP A 72 -7.17 -8.08 4.41
C TRP A 72 -7.30 -9.03 3.22
N ILE A 73 -6.18 -9.38 2.56
CA ILE A 73 -6.18 -10.32 1.42
C ILE A 73 -6.80 -11.65 1.84
N LEU A 74 -6.40 -12.16 3.02
CA LEU A 74 -6.86 -13.43 3.53
C LEU A 74 -8.37 -13.39 3.88
N MET A 75 -8.88 -12.28 4.40
CA MET A 75 -10.32 -12.10 4.66
C MET A 75 -11.17 -12.09 3.38
N GLN A 76 -10.60 -11.77 2.22
CA GLN A 76 -11.33 -11.82 0.96
C GLN A 76 -11.46 -13.24 0.40
N THR A 77 -10.73 -14.22 0.92
CA THR A 77 -10.86 -15.61 0.47
C THR A 77 -12.20 -16.21 0.87
N GLN A 78 -12.80 -17.01 -0.02
CA GLN A 78 -14.10 -17.64 0.23
C GLN A 78 -14.08 -18.61 1.40
N THR A 79 -12.95 -19.29 1.62
CA THR A 79 -12.77 -20.22 2.74
C THR A 79 -12.97 -19.52 4.08
N ILE A 80 -12.38 -18.34 4.24
CA ILE A 80 -12.45 -17.55 5.47
C ILE A 80 -13.79 -16.85 5.60
N GLN A 81 -14.38 -16.37 4.49
CA GLN A 81 -15.74 -15.81 4.51
C GLN A 81 -16.77 -16.85 4.99
N LYS A 82 -16.64 -18.11 4.56
CA LYS A 82 -17.51 -19.21 5.02
C LYS A 82 -17.35 -19.46 6.52
N GLN A 83 -16.11 -19.56 7.00
CA GLN A 83 -15.83 -19.74 8.43
C GLN A 83 -16.43 -18.60 9.27
N PHE A 84 -16.28 -17.34 8.83
CA PHE A 84 -16.88 -16.21 9.54
C PHE A 84 -18.40 -16.20 9.49
N ASN A 85 -19.02 -16.68 8.40
CA ASN A 85 -20.47 -16.84 8.36
C ASN A 85 -20.95 -17.93 9.33
N GLU A 86 -20.24 -19.04 9.46
CA GLU A 86 -20.53 -20.07 10.47
C GLU A 86 -20.42 -19.52 11.89
N GLU A 87 -19.37 -18.75 12.18
CA GLU A 87 -19.21 -18.05 13.47
C GLU A 87 -20.35 -17.07 13.73
N ARG A 88 -20.78 -16.32 12.71
CA ARG A 88 -21.92 -15.39 12.81
C ARG A 88 -23.22 -16.11 13.12
N LEU A 89 -23.51 -17.21 12.43
CA LEU A 89 -24.70 -18.02 12.67
C LEU A 89 -24.69 -18.61 14.09
N ALA A 90 -23.54 -19.06 14.58
CA ALA A 90 -23.38 -19.54 15.96
C ALA A 90 -23.64 -18.43 17.00
N LEU A 91 -23.37 -17.17 16.64
CA LEU A 91 -23.67 -15.99 17.46
C LEU A 91 -25.10 -15.45 17.26
N GLY A 92 -25.90 -16.05 16.38
CA GLY A 92 -27.26 -15.59 16.06
C GLY A 92 -27.32 -14.35 15.17
N LEU A 93 -26.24 -14.05 14.44
CA LEU A 93 -26.18 -12.95 13.48
C LEU A 93 -26.49 -13.44 12.06
N GLU A 94 -27.04 -12.55 11.22
CA GLU A 94 -27.27 -12.85 9.81
C GLU A 94 -25.96 -13.07 9.05
N ALA A 95 -25.96 -14.07 8.16
CA ALA A 95 -24.84 -14.40 7.30
C ALA A 95 -24.65 -13.33 6.22
N LYS A 96 -23.39 -12.99 5.91
CA LYS A 96 -23.06 -12.06 4.83
C LYS A 96 -23.03 -12.82 3.49
N PRO A 97 -23.51 -12.24 2.37
CA PRO A 97 -23.28 -12.83 1.04
C PRO A 97 -21.79 -13.04 0.78
N ILE A 98 -21.44 -14.21 0.25
CA ILE A 98 -20.06 -14.57 -0.08
C ILE A 98 -19.71 -13.91 -1.41
N GLU A 99 -18.68 -13.07 -1.40
CA GLU A 99 -18.18 -12.37 -2.59
C GLU A 99 -16.98 -13.16 -3.15
N ASN A 100 -16.99 -13.49 -4.44
CA ASN A 100 -15.81 -14.04 -5.11
C ASN A 100 -14.88 -12.88 -5.52
N LYS A 101 -13.70 -12.81 -4.90
CA LYS A 101 -12.65 -11.82 -5.18
C LYS A 101 -11.35 -12.48 -5.65
N ASP A 102 -11.45 -13.65 -6.29
CA ASP A 102 -10.29 -14.43 -6.70
C ASP A 102 -9.39 -13.63 -7.64
N ASP A 103 -9.97 -12.79 -8.52
CA ASP A 103 -9.23 -11.91 -9.43
C ASP A 103 -8.34 -10.89 -8.70
N LEU A 104 -8.89 -10.24 -7.66
CA LEU A 104 -8.16 -9.26 -6.84
C LEU A 104 -7.06 -9.95 -6.03
N ILE A 105 -7.34 -11.15 -5.52
CA ILE A 105 -6.37 -11.94 -4.78
C ILE A 105 -5.21 -12.34 -5.70
N GLN A 106 -5.51 -12.84 -6.90
CA GLN A 106 -4.49 -13.20 -7.89
C GLN A 106 -3.66 -11.98 -8.31
N PHE A 107 -4.30 -10.84 -8.58
CA PHE A 107 -3.60 -9.60 -8.84
C PHE A 107 -2.66 -9.21 -7.69
N ALA A 108 -3.11 -9.29 -6.43
CA ALA A 108 -2.29 -8.97 -5.27
C ALA A 108 -1.10 -9.93 -5.09
N LEU A 109 -1.29 -11.22 -5.40
CA LEU A 109 -0.23 -12.23 -5.36
C LEU A 109 0.82 -12.01 -6.45
N ASP A 110 0.38 -11.72 -7.68
CA ASP A 110 1.27 -11.39 -8.80
C ASP A 110 2.05 -10.11 -8.51
N ALA A 111 1.38 -9.06 -8.04
CA ALA A 111 2.03 -7.79 -7.68
C ALA A 111 3.06 -7.94 -6.54
N ALA A 112 2.85 -8.90 -5.63
CA ALA A 112 3.79 -9.21 -4.56
C ALA A 112 4.98 -10.08 -5.02
N THR A 113 4.89 -10.67 -6.22
CA THR A 113 5.92 -11.53 -6.80
C THR A 113 6.75 -10.74 -7.79
N PRO A 114 8.10 -10.79 -7.73
CA PRO A 114 8.93 -10.15 -8.75
C PRO A 114 8.64 -10.75 -10.13
N GLY A 115 8.19 -9.93 -11.08
CA GLY A 115 7.92 -10.36 -12.44
C GLY A 115 6.84 -9.53 -13.14
N PRO A 116 6.58 -9.80 -14.43
CA PRO A 116 5.43 -9.24 -15.12
C PRO A 116 4.12 -9.84 -14.57
N LEU A 117 3.04 -9.04 -14.57
CA LEU A 117 1.71 -9.50 -14.18
C LEU A 117 1.16 -10.50 -15.21
N SER A 118 0.41 -11.50 -14.72
CA SER A 118 -0.36 -12.41 -15.59
C SER A 118 -1.42 -11.66 -16.40
N THR A 119 -1.83 -12.21 -17.54
CA THR A 119 -2.91 -11.65 -18.37
C THR A 119 -4.20 -11.42 -17.58
N ARG A 120 -4.54 -12.34 -16.66
CA ARG A 120 -5.70 -12.21 -15.77
C ARG A 120 -5.58 -10.97 -14.87
N SER A 121 -4.44 -10.84 -14.18
CA SER A 121 -4.11 -9.71 -13.30
C SER A 121 -4.06 -8.39 -14.06
N TRP A 122 -3.58 -8.41 -15.31
CA TRP A 122 -3.58 -7.25 -16.21
C TRP A 122 -5.00 -6.79 -16.56
N ALA A 123 -5.90 -7.72 -16.86
CA ALA A 123 -7.31 -7.39 -17.13
C ALA A 123 -7.99 -6.80 -15.88
N THR A 124 -7.72 -7.36 -14.69
CA THR A 124 -8.20 -6.82 -13.42
C THR A 124 -7.68 -5.40 -13.17
N LEU A 125 -6.39 -5.16 -13.41
CA LEU A 125 -5.78 -3.83 -13.27
C LEU A 125 -6.39 -2.82 -14.25
N GLN A 126 -6.63 -3.20 -15.50
CA GLN A 126 -7.32 -2.35 -16.48
C GLN A 126 -8.74 -2.00 -16.03
N GLY A 127 -9.49 -2.99 -15.52
CA GLY A 127 -10.82 -2.77 -14.97
C GLY A 127 -10.82 -1.79 -13.79
N LEU A 128 -9.89 -1.95 -12.83
CA LEU A 128 -9.73 -1.02 -11.71
C LEU A 128 -9.38 0.40 -12.18
N ARG A 129 -8.49 0.53 -13.17
CA ARG A 129 -8.15 1.83 -13.78
C ARG A 129 -9.34 2.48 -14.47
N ALA A 130 -10.14 1.72 -15.21
CA ALA A 130 -11.35 2.25 -15.85
C ALA A 130 -12.34 2.76 -14.79
N THR A 131 -12.60 1.97 -13.73
CA THR A 131 -13.50 2.40 -12.66
C THR A 131 -13.02 3.65 -11.93
N THR A 132 -11.71 3.84 -11.77
CA THR A 132 -11.15 5.03 -11.12
C THR A 132 -11.14 6.24 -12.05
N ALA A 133 -10.95 6.05 -13.36
CA ALA A 133 -11.07 7.12 -14.35
C ALA A 133 -12.49 7.68 -14.44
N ASP A 134 -13.51 6.85 -14.18
CA ASP A 134 -14.91 7.27 -14.12
C ASP A 134 -15.26 8.00 -12.81
N VAL A 135 -14.39 7.96 -11.79
CA VAL A 135 -14.58 8.69 -10.54
C VAL A 135 -14.13 10.14 -10.73
N PHE A 136 -15.10 11.05 -10.74
CA PHE A 136 -14.84 12.48 -10.70
C PHE A 136 -14.22 12.87 -9.35
N VAL A 137 -12.91 13.09 -9.32
CA VAL A 137 -12.18 13.54 -8.11
C VAL A 137 -12.48 15.02 -7.88
N LEU A 138 -13.21 15.33 -6.82
CA LEU A 138 -13.47 16.71 -6.41
C LEU A 138 -12.37 17.17 -5.44
N GLY A 139 -11.48 18.05 -5.93
CA GLY A 139 -10.34 18.53 -5.17
C GLY A 139 -9.14 17.61 -5.33
N ASP A 140 -8.42 17.78 -6.43
CA ASP A 140 -7.00 17.43 -6.51
C ASP A 140 -6.31 18.11 -5.32
N ASP A 141 -5.81 17.33 -4.36
CA ASP A 141 -5.10 17.85 -3.20
C ASP A 141 -3.65 18.19 -3.55
N GLY A 142 -3.37 18.57 -4.80
CA GLY A 142 -2.10 19.12 -5.25
C GLY A 142 -0.89 18.23 -4.97
N SER A 143 -1.11 16.97 -4.59
CA SER A 143 -0.07 16.01 -4.26
C SER A 143 0.60 15.47 -5.53
N GLU A 144 -0.12 15.48 -6.66
CA GLU A 144 0.44 15.19 -7.99
C GLU A 144 1.29 16.35 -8.54
N ALA A 145 1.03 17.60 -8.15
CA ALA A 145 1.83 18.75 -8.57
C ALA A 145 3.25 18.75 -7.97
N VAL A 146 3.49 17.99 -6.90
CA VAL A 146 4.82 17.89 -6.25
C VAL A 146 5.72 16.83 -6.89
N GLU A 147 5.15 15.79 -7.53
CA GLU A 147 5.93 14.75 -8.22
C GLU A 147 6.02 14.93 -9.74
N ALA A 148 5.25 15.86 -10.33
CA ALA A 148 5.27 16.15 -11.77
C ALA A 148 6.08 17.40 -12.16
N ALA A 149 6.87 17.99 -11.26
CA ALA A 149 7.93 18.92 -11.66
C ALA A 149 9.07 18.10 -12.27
N LYS A 150 8.91 17.73 -13.54
CA LYS A 150 10.06 17.35 -14.35
C LYS A 150 10.94 18.60 -14.42
N GLU A 151 12.09 18.58 -13.74
CA GLU A 151 13.10 19.62 -13.89
C GLU A 151 13.30 19.82 -15.39
N LEU A 152 12.94 21.02 -15.85
CA LEU A 152 13.05 21.38 -17.25
C LEU A 152 14.55 21.47 -17.55
N SER A 153 14.98 21.09 -18.75
CA SER A 153 16.36 21.32 -19.14
C SER A 153 16.66 22.81 -19.03
N ASP A 154 17.85 23.21 -18.55
CA ASP A 154 18.24 24.62 -18.39
C ASP A 154 17.91 25.47 -19.63
N GLU A 155 18.02 24.88 -20.82
CA GLU A 155 17.69 25.50 -22.12
C GLU A 155 16.19 25.84 -22.27
N ASP A 156 15.31 24.95 -21.83
CA ASP A 156 13.86 25.13 -21.93
C ASP A 156 13.38 26.15 -20.88
N GLU A 157 14.07 26.27 -19.74
CA GLU A 157 13.79 27.30 -18.73
C GLU A 157 14.12 28.71 -19.26
N VAL A 158 15.23 28.85 -19.99
CA VAL A 158 15.63 30.11 -20.61
C VAL A 158 14.61 30.55 -21.65
N ILE A 159 14.11 29.63 -22.48
CA ILE A 159 13.10 29.94 -23.50
C ILE A 159 11.81 30.45 -22.84
N LEU A 160 11.35 29.78 -21.78
CA LEU A 160 10.17 30.19 -21.03
C LEU A 160 10.34 31.56 -20.37
N LEU A 161 11.51 31.85 -19.80
CA LEU A 161 11.83 33.17 -19.25
C LEU A 161 11.80 34.25 -20.32
N GLN A 162 12.30 33.95 -21.52
CA GLN A 162 12.29 34.87 -22.64
C GLN A 162 10.86 35.15 -23.13
N GLU A 163 10.00 34.13 -23.22
CA GLU A 163 8.59 34.30 -23.59
C GLU A 163 7.81 35.11 -22.55
N LEU A 164 8.04 34.84 -21.26
CA LEU A 164 7.42 35.60 -20.17
C LEU A 164 7.87 37.06 -20.16
N GLU A 165 9.14 37.36 -20.47
CA GLU A 165 9.60 38.74 -20.65
C GLU A 165 8.91 39.42 -21.83
N HIS A 166 8.77 38.76 -22.98
CA HIS A 166 8.08 39.31 -24.15
C HIS A 166 6.60 39.61 -23.85
N ASP A 167 5.91 38.71 -23.14
CA ASP A 167 4.52 38.91 -22.73
C ASP A 167 4.38 40.05 -21.71
N ASN A 168 5.35 40.19 -20.80
CA ASN A 168 5.35 41.28 -19.82
C ASN A 168 5.61 42.62 -20.51
N VAL A 169 6.54 42.68 -21.48
CA VAL A 169 6.79 43.86 -22.32
C VAL A 169 5.55 44.19 -23.15
N ALA A 170 4.84 43.20 -23.70
CA ALA A 170 3.58 43.42 -24.42
C ALA A 170 2.47 43.98 -23.50
N LYS A 171 2.38 43.51 -22.24
CA LYS A 171 1.45 44.05 -21.23
C LYS A 171 1.82 45.46 -20.77
N GLN A 172 3.10 45.78 -20.66
CA GLN A 172 3.58 47.14 -20.35
C GLN A 172 3.28 48.10 -21.52
N ASN A 173 3.52 47.68 -22.76
CA ASN A 173 3.27 48.53 -23.94
C ASN A 173 1.76 48.78 -24.18
N SER A 174 0.92 47.78 -23.93
CA SER A 174 -0.55 47.92 -24.00
C SER A 174 -1.13 48.76 -22.86
N SER A 175 -0.57 48.71 -21.65
CA SER A 175 -0.98 49.57 -20.53
C SER A 175 -0.50 51.03 -20.68
N VAL A 176 0.65 51.26 -21.34
CA VAL A 176 1.10 52.60 -21.74
C VAL A 176 0.21 53.19 -22.84
N SER A 177 -0.32 52.37 -23.75
CA SER A 177 -1.19 52.84 -24.85
C SER A 177 -2.61 53.26 -24.43
N ILE A 178 -3.08 52.89 -23.22
CA ILE A 178 -4.42 53.23 -22.72
C ILE A 178 -4.46 54.59 -21.98
N LYS A 179 -3.30 55.22 -21.74
CA LYS A 179 -3.20 56.60 -21.24
C LYS A 179 -2.78 57.56 -22.36
N SER A 180 -3.74 57.95 -23.19
CA SER A 180 -3.71 59.16 -24.03
C SER A 180 -5.14 59.71 -24.10
N PRO A 181 -5.30 61.04 -24.08
CA PRO A 181 -6.21 61.78 -23.21
C PRO A 181 -7.70 61.49 -23.37
#